data_AF-A0A1V5SNL9-F1
#
_entry.id   AF-A0A1V5SNL9-F1
#
_cell.length_a   1.000
_cell.length_b   1.000
_cell.length_c   1.000
_cell.angle_alpha   90.00
_cell.angle_beta   90.00
_cell.angle_gamma   90.00
#
_symmetry.space_group_name_H-M   'P 1'
#
loop_
_entity.id
_entity.type
_entity.pdbx_description
1 polymer ?
#
loop_
_entity_poly.entity_id
_entity_poly.type
_entity_poly.pdbx_seq_one_letter_code
_entity_poly.pdbx_strand_id
1 'polypeptide(L)' 'MPDINSVFTLIFRIFFLLGSVFYVIFAVVVVRQVAMMSKNVYDKFNTILIIFSYLHLAFSIFLVLLTFILTI' A
#
# COMPACT_ATOMS: atom_id res chain seq x y z
N MET A 1 4.29 -13.81 -34.45
CA MET A 1 3.66 -12.61 -33.87
C MET A 1 3.43 -12.91 -32.40
N PRO A 2 3.83 -12.05 -31.45
CA PRO A 2 3.51 -12.28 -30.05
C PRO A 2 1.98 -12.36 -29.89
N ASP A 3 1.51 -13.35 -29.13
CA ASP A 3 0.09 -13.49 -28.83
C ASP A 3 -0.36 -12.24 -28.06
N ILE A 4 -1.41 -11.56 -28.55
CA ILE A 4 -1.96 -10.35 -27.93
C ILE A 4 -2.26 -10.61 -26.45
N ASN A 5 -2.72 -11.82 -26.11
CA ASN A 5 -3.01 -12.20 -24.72
C ASN A 5 -1.75 -12.19 -23.83
N SER A 6 -0.61 -12.63 -24.38
CA SER A 6 0.67 -12.65 -23.66
C SER A 6 1.19 -11.25 -23.37
N VAL A 7 1.04 -10.33 -24.33
CA VAL A 7 1.44 -8.92 -24.18
C VAL A 7 0.56 -8.21 -23.15
N PHE A 8 -0.76 -8.39 -23.23
CA PHE A 8 -1.68 -7.84 -22.23
C PHE A 8 -1.38 -8.34 -20.82
N THR A 9 -1.13 -9.64 -20.67
CA THR A 9 -0.79 -10.24 -19.36
C THR A 9 0.47 -9.60 -18.77
N LEU A 10 1.51 -9.40 -19.57
CA LEU A 10 2.75 -8.74 -19.12
C LEU A 10 2.51 -7.30 -18.66
N ILE A 11 1.71 -6.53 -19.41
CA ILE A 11 1.37 -5.15 -19.04
C ILE A 11 0.61 -5.10 -17.71
N PHE A 12 -0.39 -5.96 -17.52
CA PHE A 12 -1.14 -6.04 -16.27
C PHE A 12 -0.23 -6.37 -15.08
N ARG A 13 0.67 -7.34 -15.24
CA ARG A 13 1.64 -7.73 -14.21
C ARG A 13 2.48 -6.54 -13.73
N ILE A 14 3.06 -5.79 -14.67
CA ILE A 14 3.86 -4.60 -14.36
C ILE A 14 3.00 -3.52 -13.69
N PHE A 15 1.79 -3.29 -14.21
CA PHE A 15 0.87 -2.30 -13.66
C PHE A 15 0.48 -2.59 -12.21
N PHE A 16 0.14 -3.84 -11.88
CA PHE A 16 -0.20 -4.22 -10.51
C PHE A 16 1.00 -4.13 -9.56
N LEU A 17 2.19 -4.52 -10.01
CA LEU A 17 3.41 -4.40 -9.22
C LEU A 17 3.75 -2.93 -8.91
N LEU A 18 3.67 -2.04 -9.92
CA LEU A 18 3.89 -0.61 -9.71
C LEU A 18 2.80 0.00 -8.83
N GLY A 19 1.53 -0.37 -9.05
CA GLY A 19 0.40 0.08 -8.26
C GLY A 19 0.54 -0.26 -6.77
N SER A 20 1.00 -1.47 -6.45
CA SER A 20 1.20 -1.88 -5.05
C SER A 20 2.34 -1.09 -4.38
N VAL A 21 3.42 -0.78 -5.11
CA VAL A 21 4.49 0.10 -4.60
C VAL A 21 3.97 1.51 -4.33
N PHE A 22 3.18 2.09 -5.24
CA PHE A 22 2.54 3.38 -4.99
C PHE A 22 1.58 3.34 -3.81
N TYR A 23 0.91 2.21 -3.58
CA TYR A 23 0.03 2.03 -2.44
C TYR A 23 0.78 2.08 -1.09
N VAL A 24 2.01 1.57 -1.03
CA VAL A 24 2.87 1.71 0.16
C VAL A 24 3.23 3.17 0.41
N ILE A 25 3.56 3.93 -0.64
CA ILE A 25 3.84 5.37 -0.52
C ILE A 25 2.61 6.09 0.04
N PHE A 26 1.42 5.76 -0.45
CA PHE A 26 0.17 6.26 0.10
C PHE A 26 -0.01 5.91 1.58
N ALA A 27 0.24 4.66 1.97
CA ALA A 27 0.13 4.23 3.37
C ALA A 27 1.09 5.00 4.30
N VAL A 28 2.32 5.28 3.85
CA VAL A 28 3.27 6.13 4.60
C VAL A 28 2.71 7.54 4.79
N VAL A 29 2.08 8.11 3.76
CA VAL A 29 1.43 9.43 3.85
C VAL A 29 0.29 9.40 4.87
N VAL A 30 -0.54 8.35 4.88
CA VAL A 30 -1.62 8.17 5.86
C VAL A 30 -1.08 8.14 7.30
N VAL A 31 -0.02 7.36 7.57
CA VAL A 31 0.60 7.32 8.90
C VAL A 31 1.08 8.71 9.32
N ARG A 32 1.72 9.46 8.41
CA ARG A 32 2.15 10.85 8.70
C ARG A 32 0.96 11.75 9.02
N GLN A 33 -0.13 11.65 8.28
CA GLN A 33 -1.34 12.45 8.51
C GLN A 33 -1.97 12.12 9.87
N VAL A 34 -2.12 10.84 10.21
CA VAL A 34 -2.65 10.41 11.51
C VAL A 34 -1.76 10.91 12.65
N ALA A 35 -0.44 10.74 12.54
CA ALA A 35 0.51 11.19 13.57
C ALA A 35 0.50 12.72 13.76
N MET A 36 0.32 13.50 12.69
CA MET A 36 0.23 14.96 12.77
C MET A 36 -1.09 15.42 13.39
N MET A 37 -2.21 14.78 13.05
CA MET A 37 -3.52 15.09 13.64
C MET A 37 -3.56 14.74 15.12
N SER A 38 -3.03 13.58 15.50
CA SER A 38 -3.02 13.12 16.88
C SER A 38 -2.15 13.95 17.84
N LYS A 39 -1.24 14.78 17.32
CA LYS A 39 -0.47 15.75 18.14
C LYS A 39 -1.27 17.02 18.47
N ASN A 40 -2.21 17.40 17.59
CA ASN A 40 -2.94 18.67 17.69
C ASN A 40 -4.31 18.50 18.34
N VAL A 41 -4.90 17.30 18.27
CA VAL A 41 -6.23 16.99 18.81
C VAL A 41 -6.08 15.92 19.87
N TYR A 42 -6.36 16.25 21.14
CA TYR A 42 -6.33 15.28 22.23
C TYR A 42 -7.64 14.50 22.29
N ASP A 43 -7.65 13.30 21.71
CA ASP A 43 -8.77 12.37 21.74
C ASP A 43 -8.32 11.02 22.34
N LYS A 44 -9.21 10.37 23.12
CA LYS A 44 -9.03 9.01 23.66
C LYS A 44 -8.79 7.98 22.55
N PHE A 45 -9.28 8.24 21.34
CA PHE A 45 -9.13 7.33 20.19
C PHE A 45 -7.79 7.48 19.44
N ASN A 46 -6.97 8.50 19.72
CA ASN A 46 -5.72 8.73 18.99
C ASN A 46 -4.78 7.53 18.99
N THR A 47 -4.59 6.89 20.15
CA THR A 47 -3.71 5.73 20.26
C THR A 47 -4.16 4.59 19.36
N ILE A 48 -5.48 4.36 19.30
CA ILE A 48 -6.08 3.32 18.45
C ILE A 48 -5.86 3.68 16.98
N LEU A 49 -6.13 4.92 16.57
CA LEU A 49 -5.93 5.38 15.19
C LEU A 49 -4.46 5.26 14.75
N ILE A 50 -3.52 5.62 15.62
CA ILE A 50 -2.08 5.47 15.34
C ILE A 50 -1.74 3.98 15.12
N ILE A 51 -2.18 3.09 16.01
CA ILE A 51 -1.93 1.64 15.88
C ILE A 51 -2.50 1.11 14.56
N PHE A 52 -3.75 1.44 14.24
CA PHE A 52 -4.38 1.03 12.98
C PHE A 52 -3.64 1.57 11.76
N SER A 53 -3.11 2.79 11.82
CA SER A 53 -2.33 3.37 10.70
C SER A 53 -1.03 2.60 10.43
N TYR A 54 -0.30 2.19 11.47
CA TYR A 54 0.91 1.38 11.31
C TYR A 54 0.59 -0.05 10.87
N LEU A 55 -0.53 -0.61 11.33
CA LEU A 55 -1.01 -1.92 10.88
C LEU A 55 -1.42 -1.88 9.40
N HIS A 56 -2.09 -0.82 8.95
CA HIS A 56 -2.37 -0.56 7.54
C HIS A 56 -1.08 -0.47 6.71
N LEU A 57 -0.06 0.24 7.20
CA LEU A 57 1.26 0.29 6.56
C LEU A 57 1.88 -1.11 6.45
N ALA A 58 1.88 -1.90 7.51
CA ALA A 58 2.38 -3.28 7.49
C ALA A 58 1.65 -4.13 6.44
N PHE A 59 0.33 -4.02 6.33
CA PHE A 59 -0.44 -4.73 5.30
C PHE A 59 -0.16 -4.23 3.89
N SER A 60 0.11 -2.94 3.68
CA SER A 60 0.52 -2.44 2.36
C SER A 60 1.87 -3.01 1.92
N ILE A 61 2.83 -3.16 2.84
CA ILE A 61 4.12 -3.81 2.56
C ILE A 61 3.90 -5.28 2.24
N PHE A 62 3.08 -5.98 3.03
CA PHE A 62 2.71 -7.37 2.78
C PHE A 62 2.05 -7.54 1.40
N LEU A 63 1.19 -6.60 0.99
CA LEU A 63 0.57 -6.61 -0.33
C LEU A 63 1.61 -6.54 -1.45
N VAL A 64 2.64 -5.69 -1.34
CA VAL A 64 3.73 -5.64 -2.34
C VAL A 64 4.43 -6.99 -2.46
N LEU A 65 4.77 -7.61 -1.33
CA LEU A 65 5.41 -8.93 -1.32
C LEU A 65 4.52 -10.00 -1.96
N LEU A 66 3.24 -10.00 -1.62
CA LEU A 66 2.27 -10.94 -2.18
C LEU A 66 2.08 -10.72 -3.69
N THR A 67 1.94 -9.47 -4.13
CA THR A 67 1.86 -9.12 -5.55
C THR A 67 3.12 -9.55 -6.29
N PHE A 68 4.31 -9.32 -5.72
CA PHE A 68 5.56 -9.77 -6.31
C PHE A 68 5.59 -11.29 -6.50
N ILE A 69 5.26 -12.07 -5.46
CA ILE A 69 5.25 -13.54 -5.50
C ILE A 69 4.24 -14.09 -6.53
N LEU A 70 3.07 -13.47 -6.66
CA LEU A 70 2.02 -13.93 -7.60
C LEU A 70 2.28 -13.51 -9.06
N THR A 71 3.15 -12.53 -9.27
CA THR A 71 3.34 -11.87 -10.57
C THR A 71 4.61 -12.32 -11.28
N ILE A 72 5.66 -12.65 -10.51
CA ILE A 72 6.89 -13.33 -10.98
C ILE A 72 6.57 -14.82 -11.19
#